data_AF-A0A9J6CUA3-F1
#
_entry.id   AF-A0A9J6CUA3-F1
#
_cell.length_a   1.000
_cell.length_b   1.000
_cell.length_c   1.000
_cell.angle_alpha   90.00
_cell.angle_beta   90.00
_cell.angle_gamma   90.00
#
_symmetry.space_group_name_H-M   'P 1'
#
loop_
_entity.id
_entity.type
_entity.pdbx_description
1 polymer ?
#
loop_
_entity_poly.entity_id
_entity_poly.type
_entity_poly.pdbx_seq_one_letter_code
_entity_poly.pdbx_strand_id
1 'polypeptide(L)'
;MYQTSREEHCRKLDSVWKNVESALQALSRAKGEQFTGGKTQLRASYECYEHATARYSAFLEKAKTSEARHELQLQQAIDEDREAIVSEKLREATPQERDKAHETASQFSLSVHSRASSQSRRSGSSTIFLAAVQARAQAEAVKARAQFGRKETAMRLEKARIEAELESIICHLLCRLTGRVKAPVVDGRRNARRRADSLYQPQQQHRFFTGTY
;
A
#
# COMPACT_ATOMS: atom_id res chain seq x y z
N MET A 1 21.45 -3.08 32.13
CA MET A 1 21.20 -4.41 31.55
C MET A 1 20.15 -4.40 30.43
N TYR A 2 19.07 -3.61 30.52
CA TYR A 2 18.07 -3.52 29.43
C TYR A 2 18.69 -3.11 28.07
N GLN A 3 19.44 -2.00 28.04
CA GLN A 3 20.01 -1.45 26.80
C GLN A 3 20.94 -2.42 26.08
N THR A 4 21.82 -3.11 26.80
CA THR A 4 22.76 -4.08 26.21
C THR A 4 22.04 -5.27 25.59
N SER A 5 21.02 -5.83 26.27
CA SER A 5 20.23 -6.94 25.73
C SER A 5 19.35 -6.49 24.55
N ARG A 6 18.78 -5.28 24.63
CA ARG A 6 18.03 -4.66 23.55
C ARG A 6 18.88 -4.55 22.28
N GLU A 7 20.09 -3.98 22.40
CA GLU A 7 21.01 -3.86 21.27
C GLU A 7 21.39 -5.21 20.66
N GLU A 8 21.62 -6.22 21.49
CA GLU A 8 21.91 -7.58 21.03
C GLU A 8 20.75 -8.17 20.21
N HIS A 9 19.52 -8.00 20.69
CA HIS A 9 18.32 -8.42 19.97
C HIS A 9 18.15 -7.66 18.65
N CYS A 10 18.33 -6.33 18.64
CA CYS A 10 18.24 -5.52 17.43
C CYS A 10 19.28 -5.96 16.38
N ARG A 11 20.55 -6.15 16.79
CA ARG A 11 21.60 -6.63 15.87
C ARG A 11 21.26 -8.00 15.28
N LYS A 12 20.68 -8.89 16.10
CA LYS A 12 20.25 -10.22 15.64
C LYS A 12 19.10 -10.11 14.64
N LEU A 13 18.09 -9.29 14.94
CA LEU A 13 16.96 -9.05 14.03
C LEU A 13 17.42 -8.47 12.70
N ASP A 14 18.30 -7.48 12.72
CA ASP A 14 18.86 -6.88 11.50
C ASP A 14 19.65 -7.91 10.68
N SER A 15 20.44 -8.76 11.34
CA SER A 15 21.17 -9.82 10.67
C SER A 15 20.26 -10.84 10.00
N VAL A 16 19.18 -11.26 10.67
CA VAL A 16 18.24 -12.23 10.10
C VAL A 16 17.40 -11.60 8.99
N TRP A 17 16.99 -10.34 9.15
CA TRP A 17 16.27 -9.61 8.12
C TRP A 17 17.09 -9.43 6.84
N LYS A 18 18.40 -9.14 6.94
CA LYS A 18 19.30 -9.11 5.77
C LYS A 18 19.33 -10.44 5.01
N ASN A 19 19.19 -11.57 5.70
CA ASN A 19 19.09 -12.88 5.04
C ASN A 19 17.77 -13.01 4.27
N VAL A 20 16.66 -12.51 4.83
CA VAL A 20 15.36 -12.44 4.14
C VAL A 20 15.47 -11.55 2.90
N GLU A 21 16.07 -10.36 3.01
CA GLU A 21 16.29 -9.46 1.87
C GLU A 21 17.13 -10.09 0.77
N SER A 22 18.20 -10.80 1.14
CA SER A 22 19.02 -11.55 0.20
C SER A 22 18.22 -12.65 -0.51
N ALA A 23 17.39 -13.39 0.23
CA ALA A 23 16.50 -14.41 -0.35
C ALA A 23 15.44 -13.81 -1.26
N LEU A 24 14.86 -12.65 -0.91
CA LEU A 24 13.93 -11.90 -1.76
C LEU A 24 14.60 -11.46 -3.07
N GLN A 25 15.82 -10.93 -2.99
CA GLN A 25 16.59 -10.56 -4.16
C GLN A 25 16.93 -11.77 -5.04
N ALA A 26 17.34 -12.89 -4.45
CA ALA A 26 17.59 -14.13 -5.18
C ALA A 26 16.33 -14.63 -5.89
N LEU A 27 15.18 -14.62 -5.19
CA LEU A 27 13.90 -15.04 -5.76
C LEU A 27 13.47 -14.15 -6.93
N SER A 28 13.66 -12.83 -6.85
CA SER A 28 13.33 -11.91 -7.95
C SER A 28 14.17 -12.12 -9.22
N ARG A 29 15.36 -12.72 -9.09
CA ARG A 29 16.27 -13.02 -10.20
C ARG A 29 16.10 -14.45 -10.73
N ALA A 30 15.57 -15.35 -9.90
CA ALA A 30 15.42 -16.75 -10.22
C ALA A 30 14.38 -16.97 -11.34
N LYS A 31 14.65 -17.95 -12.22
CA LYS A 31 13.75 -18.39 -13.29
C LYS A 31 13.67 -19.92 -13.29
N GLY A 32 12.53 -20.46 -13.71
CA GLY A 32 12.34 -21.91 -13.84
C GLY A 32 12.52 -22.65 -12.51
N GLU A 33 13.31 -23.73 -12.50
CA GLU A 33 13.54 -24.58 -11.32
C GLU A 33 14.26 -23.86 -10.17
N GLN A 34 15.04 -22.80 -10.45
CA GLN A 34 15.68 -22.00 -9.39
C GLN A 34 14.66 -21.21 -8.55
N PHE A 35 13.45 -21.03 -9.09
CA PHE A 35 12.38 -20.29 -8.44
C PHE A 35 11.77 -21.04 -7.26
N THR A 36 11.59 -22.37 -7.39
CA THR A 36 11.07 -23.20 -6.31
C THR A 36 12.08 -23.28 -5.16
N GLY A 37 13.37 -23.41 -5.47
CA GLY A 37 14.45 -23.33 -4.49
C GLY A 37 14.57 -21.96 -3.81
N GLY A 38 14.42 -20.86 -4.57
CA GLY A 38 14.40 -19.51 -4.00
C GLY A 38 13.20 -19.31 -3.05
N LYS A 39 12.03 -19.88 -3.38
CA LYS A 39 10.82 -19.79 -2.56
C LYS A 39 10.97 -20.54 -1.23
N THR A 40 11.54 -21.73 -1.24
CA THR A 40 11.79 -22.50 -0.01
C THR A 40 12.83 -21.81 0.86
N GLN A 41 13.90 -21.26 0.27
CA GLN A 41 14.91 -20.49 0.99
C GLN A 41 14.34 -19.22 1.62
N LEU A 42 13.48 -18.49 0.91
CA LEU A 42 12.79 -17.31 1.45
C LEU A 42 11.93 -17.68 2.65
N ARG A 43 11.14 -18.75 2.54
CA ARG A 43 10.28 -19.22 3.65
C ARG A 43 11.13 -19.58 4.88
N ALA A 44 12.17 -20.38 4.71
CA ALA A 44 13.05 -20.76 5.83
C ALA A 44 13.72 -19.53 6.49
N SER A 45 14.15 -18.56 5.68
CA SER A 45 14.75 -17.32 6.20
C SER A 45 13.73 -16.48 6.98
N TYR A 46 12.49 -16.42 6.51
CA TYR A 46 11.41 -15.70 7.18
C TYR A 46 10.96 -16.39 8.48
N GLU A 47 10.89 -17.71 8.52
CA GLU A 47 10.62 -18.47 9.76
C GLU A 47 11.69 -18.17 10.83
N CYS A 48 12.96 -18.07 10.43
CA CYS A 48 14.04 -17.66 11.33
C CYS A 48 13.85 -16.23 11.87
N TYR A 49 13.33 -15.32 11.02
CA TYR A 49 12.99 -13.95 11.40
C TYR A 49 11.86 -13.93 12.43
N GLU A 50 10.76 -14.63 12.16
CA GLU A 50 9.62 -14.74 13.08
C GLU A 50 10.03 -15.27 14.46
N HIS A 51 10.89 -16.29 14.49
CA HIS A 51 11.44 -16.79 15.75
C HIS A 51 12.30 -15.76 16.50
N ALA A 52 13.10 -14.96 15.79
CA ALA A 52 13.89 -13.90 16.40
C ALA A 52 13.00 -12.77 16.95
N THR A 53 11.97 -12.38 16.20
CA THR A 53 10.98 -11.37 16.60
C THR A 53 10.17 -11.82 17.82
N ALA A 54 9.73 -13.08 17.85
CA ALA A 54 9.02 -13.63 18.99
C ALA A 54 9.87 -13.57 20.28
N ARG A 55 11.17 -13.90 20.18
CA ARG A 55 12.09 -13.79 21.31
C ARG A 55 12.29 -12.35 21.78
N TYR A 56 12.37 -11.41 20.85
CA TYR A 56 12.52 -9.99 21.19
C TYR A 56 11.25 -9.43 21.85
N SER A 57 10.09 -9.76 21.30
CA SER A 57 8.78 -9.37 21.87
C SER A 57 8.61 -9.88 23.29
N ALA A 58 8.95 -11.16 23.55
CA ALA A 58 8.92 -11.72 24.90
C ALA A 58 9.89 -11.01 25.86
N PHE A 59 11.07 -10.58 25.37
CA PHE A 59 12.00 -9.78 26.16
C PHE A 59 11.40 -8.40 26.53
N LEU A 60 10.78 -7.71 25.57
CA LEU A 60 10.15 -6.40 25.78
C LEU A 60 8.98 -6.50 26.77
N GLU A 61 8.13 -7.51 26.63
CA GLU A 61 7.03 -7.79 27.57
C GLU A 61 7.54 -8.03 29.00
N LYS A 62 8.63 -8.81 29.13
CA LYS A 62 9.24 -9.11 30.43
C LYS A 62 9.85 -7.89 31.10
N ALA A 63 10.39 -6.93 30.34
CA ALA A 63 11.02 -5.74 30.88
C ALA A 63 10.04 -4.82 31.63
N LYS A 64 8.75 -4.83 31.28
CA LYS A 64 7.66 -4.06 31.93
C LYS A 64 7.92 -2.54 32.05
N THR A 65 8.85 -1.97 31.29
CA THR A 65 9.10 -0.53 31.25
C THR A 65 8.18 0.16 30.23
N SER A 66 7.95 1.47 30.40
CA SER A 66 7.20 2.27 29.41
C SER A 66 7.92 2.30 28.05
N GLU A 67 9.24 2.39 28.06
CA GLU A 67 10.10 2.31 26.88
C GLU A 67 9.90 0.99 26.13
N ALA A 68 9.93 -0.15 26.82
CA ALA A 68 9.75 -1.45 26.20
C ALA A 68 8.35 -1.64 25.58
N ARG A 69 7.31 -1.06 26.19
CA ARG A 69 5.95 -1.09 25.60
C ARG A 69 5.86 -0.29 24.32
N HIS A 70 6.43 0.91 24.29
CA HIS A 70 6.48 1.73 23.08
C HIS A 70 7.29 1.04 21.98
N GLU A 71 8.42 0.44 22.35
CA GLU A 71 9.25 -0.33 21.42
C GLU A 71 8.56 -1.57 20.87
N LEU A 72 7.75 -2.27 21.69
CA LEU A 72 6.95 -3.41 21.23
C LEU A 72 5.93 -2.99 20.16
N GLN A 73 5.28 -1.83 20.33
CA GLN A 73 4.34 -1.30 19.33
C GLN A 73 5.04 -0.94 18.02
N LEU A 74 6.22 -0.32 18.10
CA LEU A 74 7.02 -0.02 16.91
C LEU A 74 7.45 -1.31 16.20
N GLN A 75 7.89 -2.32 16.96
CA GLN A 75 8.31 -3.59 16.41
C GLN A 75 7.16 -4.30 15.70
N GLN A 76 5.95 -4.32 16.29
CA GLN A 76 4.75 -4.88 15.67
C GLN A 76 4.42 -4.22 14.33
N ALA A 77 4.47 -2.88 14.25
CA ALA A 77 4.24 -2.17 12.99
C ALA A 77 5.28 -2.52 11.92
N ILE A 78 6.56 -2.64 12.30
CA ILE A 78 7.63 -3.07 11.40
C ILE A 78 7.40 -4.51 10.92
N ASP A 79 6.95 -5.40 11.80
CA ASP A 79 6.68 -6.79 11.47
C ASP A 79 5.51 -6.94 10.48
N GLU A 80 4.44 -6.16 10.66
CA GLU A 80 3.30 -6.10 9.73
C GLU A 80 3.75 -5.65 8.33
N ASP A 81 4.58 -4.60 8.25
CA ASP A 81 5.13 -4.11 6.98
C ASP A 81 6.02 -5.17 6.30
N ARG A 82 6.88 -5.84 7.08
CA ARG A 82 7.77 -6.89 6.58
C ARG A 82 7.01 -8.13 6.12
N GLU A 83 5.97 -8.53 6.85
CA GLU A 83 5.07 -9.61 6.47
C GLU A 83 4.34 -9.30 5.15
N ALA A 84 3.87 -8.05 4.97
CA ALA A 84 3.25 -7.62 3.73
C ALA A 84 4.20 -7.76 2.52
N ILE A 85 5.46 -7.37 2.68
CA ILE A 85 6.48 -7.52 1.62
C ILE A 85 6.72 -8.99 1.27
N VAL A 86 6.90 -9.85 2.28
CA VAL A 86 7.19 -11.28 2.06
C VAL A 86 5.99 -11.99 1.46
N SER A 87 4.78 -11.74 1.96
CA SER A 87 3.55 -12.35 1.47
C SER A 87 3.24 -11.93 0.03
N GLU A 88 3.44 -10.66 -0.34
CA GLU A 88 3.32 -10.19 -1.72
C GLU A 88 4.28 -10.94 -2.65
N LYS A 89 5.55 -11.07 -2.25
CA LYS A 89 6.58 -11.75 -3.05
C LYS A 89 6.33 -13.25 -3.17
N LEU A 90 5.83 -13.90 -2.12
CA LEU A 90 5.43 -15.30 -2.18
C LEU A 90 4.20 -15.52 -3.06
N ARG A 91 3.26 -14.56 -3.09
CA ARG A 91 2.08 -14.59 -3.96
C ARG A 91 2.47 -14.41 -5.43
N GLU A 92 3.32 -13.44 -5.75
CA GLU A 92 3.93 -13.28 -7.08
C GLU A 92 4.68 -14.56 -7.48
N ALA A 93 5.33 -15.21 -6.51
CA ALA A 93 6.06 -16.46 -6.69
C ALA A 93 5.21 -17.73 -6.72
N THR A 94 3.89 -17.60 -6.71
CA THR A 94 3.02 -18.73 -6.96
C THR A 94 2.52 -18.55 -8.38
N PRO A 95 2.94 -19.41 -9.35
CA PRO A 95 2.45 -19.29 -10.71
C PRO A 95 0.94 -19.33 -10.66
N GLN A 96 0.32 -18.19 -10.94
CA GLN A 96 -1.11 -18.14 -11.14
C GLN A 96 -1.34 -19.03 -12.35
N GLU A 97 -1.97 -20.19 -12.17
CA GLU A 97 -2.54 -20.99 -13.25
C GLU A 97 -3.71 -20.24 -13.94
N ARG A 98 -3.54 -18.94 -14.17
CA ARG A 98 -4.38 -18.15 -15.05
C ARG A 98 -3.76 -18.30 -16.44
N ASP A 99 -4.50 -18.98 -17.30
CA ASP A 99 -4.36 -18.98 -18.76
C ASP A 99 -3.55 -20.12 -19.40
N LYS A 100 -3.56 -21.32 -18.79
CA LYS A 100 -3.40 -22.58 -19.56
C LYS A 100 -4.72 -23.16 -20.07
N ALA A 101 -5.77 -22.33 -20.15
CA ALA A 101 -7.04 -22.68 -20.81
C ALA A 101 -7.13 -22.20 -22.27
N HIS A 102 -6.02 -21.76 -22.88
CA HIS A 102 -5.96 -21.36 -24.30
C HIS A 102 -5.00 -22.21 -25.15
N GLU A 103 -4.78 -23.47 -24.78
CA GLU A 103 -4.26 -24.47 -25.71
C GLU A 103 -5.41 -25.25 -26.37
N THR A 104 -5.26 -25.50 -27.68
CA THR A 104 -5.99 -26.47 -28.52
C THR A 104 -7.34 -26.09 -29.15
N ALA A 105 -7.36 -25.07 -30.03
CA ALA A 105 -8.35 -25.03 -31.13
C ALA A 105 -7.87 -24.20 -32.33
N SER A 106 -6.68 -24.49 -32.87
CA SER A 106 -6.29 -23.97 -34.19
C SER A 106 -5.32 -24.91 -34.90
N GLN A 107 -5.69 -26.18 -34.95
CA GLN A 107 -5.18 -27.12 -35.96
C GLN A 107 -6.39 -27.73 -36.65
N PHE A 108 -6.94 -27.04 -37.64
CA PHE A 108 -7.67 -27.69 -38.72
C PHE A 108 -7.43 -26.93 -40.01
N SER A 109 -6.41 -27.41 -40.73
CA SER A 109 -6.25 -27.17 -42.14
C SER A 109 -7.45 -27.78 -42.86
N LEU A 110 -8.32 -26.96 -43.45
CA LEU A 110 -9.13 -27.36 -44.59
C LEU A 110 -9.19 -26.22 -45.59
N SER A 111 -8.67 -26.54 -46.77
CA SER A 111 -8.70 -25.77 -47.98
C SER A 111 -10.11 -25.75 -48.60
N VAL A 112 -10.31 -24.77 -49.50
CA VAL A 112 -11.26 -24.76 -50.62
C VAL A 112 -12.70 -24.28 -50.37
N HIS A 113 -13.03 -23.22 -51.12
CA HIS A 113 -14.32 -22.85 -51.73
C HIS A 113 -15.45 -22.15 -50.93
N SER A 114 -15.70 -20.92 -51.38
CA SER A 114 -16.98 -20.45 -51.96
C SER A 114 -18.20 -20.17 -51.06
N ARG A 115 -18.64 -18.91 -51.23
CA ARG A 115 -20.04 -18.42 -51.34
C ARG A 115 -20.89 -18.26 -50.08
N ALA A 116 -21.20 -16.98 -49.88
CA ALA A 116 -22.54 -16.40 -49.69
C ALA A 116 -23.39 -16.79 -48.47
N SER A 117 -23.77 -15.72 -47.76
CA SER A 117 -25.01 -15.52 -46.99
C SER A 117 -25.46 -16.63 -46.05
N SER A 118 -25.44 -16.34 -44.75
CA SER A 118 -26.58 -16.66 -43.90
C SER A 118 -26.59 -15.77 -42.65
N GLN A 119 -27.63 -14.95 -42.62
CA GLN A 119 -28.02 -14.04 -41.57
C GLN A 119 -28.38 -14.83 -40.30
N SER A 120 -27.46 -14.94 -39.34
CA SER A 120 -27.74 -15.58 -38.05
C SER A 120 -28.07 -14.52 -36.99
N ARG A 121 -29.36 -14.32 -36.75
CA ARG A 121 -29.88 -13.62 -35.57
C ARG A 121 -29.71 -14.54 -34.37
N ARG A 122 -28.68 -14.35 -33.54
CA ARG A 122 -28.59 -14.93 -32.18
C ARG A 122 -27.41 -14.33 -31.41
N SER A 123 -27.67 -13.32 -30.56
CA SER A 123 -26.71 -12.88 -29.53
C SER A 123 -27.30 -11.86 -28.54
N GLY A 124 -28.45 -12.19 -27.92
CA GLY A 124 -28.95 -11.44 -26.74
C GLY A 124 -28.17 -11.73 -25.44
N SER A 125 -27.33 -12.77 -25.44
CA SER A 125 -26.58 -13.22 -24.26
C SER A 125 -25.19 -12.56 -24.12
N SER A 126 -24.63 -11.96 -25.17
CA SER A 126 -23.28 -11.38 -25.12
C SER A 126 -23.26 -9.98 -24.50
N THR A 127 -24.34 -9.21 -24.65
CA THR A 127 -24.46 -7.83 -24.12
C THR A 127 -24.62 -7.79 -22.60
N ILE A 128 -25.36 -8.74 -22.01
CA ILE A 128 -25.55 -8.84 -20.55
C ILE A 128 -24.24 -9.22 -19.85
N PHE A 129 -23.47 -10.14 -20.44
CA PHE A 129 -22.16 -10.54 -19.90
C PHE A 129 -21.15 -9.39 -19.99
N LEU A 130 -21.12 -8.65 -21.11
CA LEU A 130 -20.29 -7.45 -21.27
C LEU A 130 -20.66 -6.35 -20.27
N ALA A 131 -21.95 -6.11 -20.03
CA ALA A 131 -22.41 -5.13 -19.05
C ALA A 131 -22.01 -5.50 -17.62
N ALA A 132 -22.09 -6.79 -17.25
CA ALA A 132 -21.66 -7.26 -15.94
C ALA A 132 -20.13 -7.15 -15.73
N VAL A 133 -19.34 -7.44 -16.77
CA VAL A 133 -17.88 -7.25 -16.74
C VAL A 133 -17.51 -5.77 -16.63
N GLN A 134 -18.19 -4.89 -17.40
CA GLN A 134 -17.97 -3.45 -17.33
C GLN A 134 -18.36 -2.89 -15.94
N ALA A 135 -19.45 -3.34 -15.35
CA ALA A 135 -19.86 -2.92 -14.01
C ALA A 135 -18.84 -3.32 -12.93
N ARG A 136 -18.25 -4.52 -13.03
CA ARG A 136 -17.17 -4.96 -12.11
C ARG A 136 -15.90 -4.14 -12.29
N ALA A 137 -15.49 -3.92 -13.54
CA ALA A 137 -14.32 -3.09 -13.86
C ALA A 137 -14.48 -1.65 -13.34
N GLN A 138 -15.67 -1.07 -13.47
CA GLN A 138 -15.97 0.26 -12.93
C GLN A 138 -15.94 0.28 -11.39
N ALA A 139 -16.50 -0.74 -10.73
CA ALA A 139 -16.46 -0.84 -9.28
C ALA A 139 -15.03 -0.97 -8.74
N GLU A 140 -14.17 -1.75 -9.41
CA GLU A 140 -12.75 -1.87 -9.07
C GLU A 140 -11.99 -0.56 -9.34
N ALA A 141 -12.27 0.13 -10.45
CA ALA A 141 -11.68 1.43 -10.73
C ALA A 141 -12.05 2.49 -9.68
N VAL A 142 -13.29 2.48 -9.18
CA VAL A 142 -13.73 3.37 -8.09
C VAL A 142 -13.03 3.04 -6.78
N LYS A 143 -12.89 1.74 -6.43
CA LYS A 143 -12.13 1.32 -5.24
C LYS A 143 -10.67 1.73 -5.32
N ALA A 144 -10.03 1.54 -6.48
CA ALA A 144 -8.66 1.96 -6.71
C ALA A 144 -8.51 3.48 -6.57
N ARG A 145 -9.41 4.27 -7.18
CA ARG A 145 -9.41 5.74 -7.04
C ARG A 145 -9.58 6.18 -5.59
N ALA A 146 -10.46 5.53 -4.83
CA ALA A 146 -10.66 5.83 -3.41
C ALA A 146 -9.42 5.50 -2.56
N GLN A 147 -8.76 4.37 -2.83
CA GLN A 147 -7.52 4.00 -2.15
C GLN A 147 -6.36 4.95 -2.50
N PHE A 148 -6.21 5.32 -3.77
CA PHE A 148 -5.22 6.31 -4.21
C PHE A 148 -5.47 7.68 -3.58
N GLY A 149 -6.72 8.14 -3.54
CA GLY A 149 -7.07 9.41 -2.88
C GLY A 149 -6.69 9.41 -1.40
N ARG A 150 -6.94 8.31 -0.67
CA ARG A 150 -6.52 8.18 0.74
C ARG A 150 -5.01 8.23 0.90
N LYS A 151 -4.26 7.49 0.07
CA LYS A 151 -2.78 7.52 0.09
C LYS A 151 -2.23 8.91 -0.26
N GLU A 152 -2.81 9.58 -1.25
CA GLU A 152 -2.43 10.94 -1.64
C GLU A 152 -2.68 11.95 -0.50
N THR A 153 -3.81 11.85 0.19
CA THR A 153 -4.07 12.70 1.36
C THR A 153 -3.10 12.43 2.51
N ALA A 154 -2.75 11.16 2.77
CA ALA A 154 -1.77 10.80 3.79
C ALA A 154 -0.38 11.37 3.47
N MET A 155 0.08 11.21 2.22
CA MET A 155 1.36 11.78 1.78
C MET A 155 1.37 13.31 1.85
N ARG A 156 0.26 13.98 1.52
CA ARG A 156 0.17 15.45 1.67
C ARG A 156 0.26 15.89 3.13
N LEU A 157 -0.36 15.16 4.05
CA LEU A 157 -0.28 15.46 5.49
C LEU A 157 1.13 15.22 6.02
N GLU A 158 1.78 14.14 5.62
CA GLU A 158 3.15 13.83 6.00
C GLU A 158 4.14 14.86 5.45
N LYS A 159 3.98 15.26 4.18
CA LYS A 159 4.75 16.36 3.59
C LYS A 159 4.58 17.66 4.38
N ALA A 160 3.34 18.04 4.71
CA ALA A 160 3.07 19.26 5.48
C ALA A 160 3.69 19.20 6.89
N ARG A 161 3.72 18.02 7.52
CA ARG A 161 4.39 17.81 8.80
C ARG A 161 5.90 18.02 8.69
N ILE A 162 6.53 17.42 7.68
CA ILE A 162 7.98 17.56 7.45
C ILE A 162 8.34 19.01 7.15
N GLU A 163 7.55 19.71 6.33
CA GLU A 163 7.76 21.13 6.05
C GLU A 163 7.65 21.99 7.32
N ALA A 164 6.68 21.72 8.20
CA ALA A 164 6.56 22.42 9.48
C ALA A 164 7.72 22.12 10.44
N GLU A 165 8.21 20.87 10.48
CA GLU A 165 9.39 20.49 11.28
C GLU A 165 10.65 21.21 10.76
N LEU A 166 10.85 21.27 9.45
CA LEU A 166 11.95 22.01 8.83
C LEU A 166 11.86 23.51 9.11
N GLU A 167 10.67 24.11 8.99
CA GLU A 167 10.46 25.53 9.27
C GLU A 167 10.76 25.87 10.74
N SER A 168 10.39 24.97 11.67
CA SER A 168 10.73 25.07 13.09
C SER A 168 12.26 25.02 13.32
N ILE A 169 12.96 24.08 12.68
CA ILE A 169 14.41 23.95 12.77
C ILE A 169 15.09 25.21 12.21
N ILE A 170 14.67 25.68 11.04
CA ILE A 170 15.20 26.90 10.41
C ILE A 170 14.97 28.10 11.34
N CYS A 171 13.76 28.25 11.89
CA CYS A 171 13.47 29.31 12.86
C CYS A 171 14.38 29.22 14.10
N HIS A 172 14.61 28.02 14.64
CA HIS A 172 15.48 27.83 15.80
C HIS A 172 16.94 28.19 15.49
N LEU A 173 17.45 27.76 14.34
CA LEU A 173 18.81 28.07 13.87
C LEU A 173 18.98 29.58 13.63
N LEU A 174 18.01 30.23 13.00
CA LEU A 174 18.03 31.68 12.78
C LEU A 174 17.99 32.46 14.11
N CYS A 175 17.21 32.00 15.10
CA CYS A 175 17.20 32.62 16.43
C CYS A 175 18.57 32.48 17.14
N ARG A 176 19.23 31.31 17.02
CA ARG A 176 20.59 31.11 17.54
C ARG A 176 21.63 32.00 16.86
N LEU A 177 21.58 32.09 15.52
CA LEU A 177 22.59 32.83 14.74
C LEU A 177 22.45 34.35 14.86
N THR A 178 21.23 34.86 14.99
CA THR A 178 20.98 36.31 15.03
C THR A 178 21.05 36.90 16.43
N GLY A 179 21.24 36.08 17.48
CA GLY A 179 21.25 36.51 18.88
C GLY A 179 19.95 37.17 19.35
N ARG A 180 18.92 37.21 18.49
CA ARG A 180 17.60 37.75 18.83
C ARG A 180 16.79 36.62 19.43
N VAL A 181 16.60 36.68 20.74
CA VAL A 181 15.49 36.01 21.41
C VAL A 181 14.21 36.56 20.76
N LYS A 182 13.66 35.85 19.77
CA LYS A 182 12.28 36.08 19.37
C LYS A 182 11.45 35.71 20.58
N ALA A 183 11.03 36.73 21.33
CA ALA A 183 9.89 36.61 22.23
C ALA A 183 8.78 35.88 21.43
N PRO A 184 8.09 34.91 22.04
CA PRO A 184 7.02 34.21 21.34
C PRO A 184 6.03 35.26 20.89
N VAL A 185 6.01 35.53 19.59
CA VAL A 185 4.94 36.28 18.97
C VAL A 185 3.73 35.36 19.10
N VAL A 186 3.00 35.56 20.19
CA VAL A 186 1.64 35.08 20.38
C VAL A 186 0.76 35.88 19.42
N ASP A 187 0.98 35.73 18.11
CA ASP A 187 0.04 36.20 17.11
C ASP A 187 -0.95 35.07 16.83
N GLY A 188 -2.14 35.24 17.39
CA GLY A 188 -3.31 35.10 16.54
C GLY A 188 -4.06 33.78 16.57
N ARG A 189 -4.10 33.05 17.70
CA ARG A 189 -5.24 32.14 18.00
C ARG A 189 -6.56 32.91 18.25
N ARG A 190 -6.85 33.95 17.47
CA ARG A 190 -8.14 34.67 17.51
C ARG A 190 -8.89 34.76 16.18
N ASN A 191 -8.34 34.30 15.05
CA ASN A 191 -9.04 34.42 13.76
C ASN A 191 -9.43 33.12 13.04
N ALA A 192 -9.34 31.96 13.70
CA ALA A 192 -9.83 30.70 13.12
C ALA A 192 -11.35 30.48 13.27
N ARG A 193 -12.11 31.44 13.83
CA ARG A 193 -13.59 31.36 13.96
C ARG A 193 -14.39 32.15 12.92
N ARG A 194 -13.78 32.78 11.92
CA ARG A 194 -14.50 33.60 10.91
C ARG A 194 -14.45 33.09 9.47
N ARG A 195 -13.96 31.87 9.21
CA ARG A 195 -13.92 31.29 7.84
C ARG A 195 -14.57 29.91 7.72
N ALA A 196 -15.46 29.55 8.64
CA ALA A 196 -16.28 28.35 8.52
C ALA A 196 -17.68 28.60 7.91
N ASP A 197 -18.11 29.86 7.73
CA ASP A 197 -19.48 30.18 7.28
C ASP A 197 -19.58 30.57 5.78
N SER A 198 -18.54 30.38 4.97
CA SER A 198 -18.51 30.90 3.59
C SER A 198 -18.44 29.85 2.48
N LEU A 199 -18.86 28.60 2.71
CA LEU A 199 -18.87 27.56 1.67
C LEU A 199 -20.17 26.72 1.62
N TYR A 200 -21.31 27.31 1.99
CA TYR A 200 -22.62 26.75 1.64
C TYR A 200 -23.40 27.77 0.79
N GLN A 201 -23.10 27.79 -0.50
CA GLN A 201 -24.02 28.33 -1.50
C GLN A 201 -24.96 27.18 -1.91
N PRO A 202 -26.24 27.17 -1.50
CA PRO A 202 -27.20 26.25 -2.07
C PRO A 202 -27.37 26.59 -3.55
N GLN A 203 -27.00 25.65 -4.42
CA GLN A 203 -27.37 25.68 -5.83
C GLN A 203 -28.89 25.86 -5.92
N GLN A 204 -29.32 27.01 -6.41
CA GLN A 204 -30.71 27.23 -6.78
C GLN A 204 -31.05 26.26 -7.90
N GLN A 205 -31.92 25.30 -7.58
CA GLN A 205 -32.55 24.44 -8.56
C GLN A 205 -33.49 25.30 -9.42
N HIS A 206 -33.09 25.56 -10.65
CA HIS A 206 -34.00 25.99 -11.70
C HIS A 206 -35.03 24.88 -11.92
N ARG A 207 -36.23 25.06 -11.37
CA ARG A 207 -37.42 24.28 -11.77
C ARG A 207 -37.77 24.67 -13.20
N PHE A 208 -37.63 23.71 -14.11
CA PHE A 208 -38.24 23.76 -15.42
C PHE A 208 -39.77 23.74 -15.24
N PHE A 209 -40.42 24.86 -15.57
CA PHE A 209 -41.86 24.92 -15.77
C PHE A 209 -42.13 24.52 -17.23
N THR A 210 -42.47 23.25 -17.47
CA THR A 210 -43.07 22.85 -18.74
C THR A 210 -44.54 23.19 -18.70
N GLY A 211 -44.90 24.33 -19.29
CA GLY A 211 -46.27 24.67 -19.60
C GLY A 211 -46.78 23.80 -20.75
N THR A 212 -47.90 23.12 -20.51
CA THR A 212 -48.77 22.53 -21.51
C THR A 212 -49.91 23.52 -21.74
N TYR A 213 -50.11 23.95 -22.99
CA TYR A 213 -51.40 24.27 -23.63
C TYR A 213 -51.20 24.31 -25.14
#